data_AF-A0A9D5HXU0-F1
#
_entry.id   AF-A0A9D5HXU0-F1
#
_cell.length_a   1.000
_cell.length_b   1.000
_cell.length_c   1.000
_cell.angle_alpha   90.00
_cell.angle_beta   90.00
_cell.angle_gamma   90.00
#
_symmetry.space_group_name_H-M   'P 1'
#
loop_
_entity.id
_entity.type
_entity.pdbx_description
1 polymer ?
#
loop_
_entity_poly.entity_id
_entity_poly.type
_entity_poly.pdbx_seq_one_letter_code
_entity_poly.pdbx_strand_id
1 'polypeptide(L)'
;MVEKFSFTPDVKYIFEFEEAVHEETFYSNELDDQRYVLSFEPGLYLPTDQFGKKTGNQYNEVHAEIVGVSEEVVVEGETVTQIIFYLPDIDKRIYANYRVSRGGFTSIRLPRQL
;
A
#
# COMPACT_ATOMS: atom_id res chain seq x y z
N MET A 1 -17.34 30.28 -1.83
CA MET A 1 -16.05 29.96 -2.48
C MET A 1 -15.80 28.50 -2.17
N VAL A 2 -15.71 27.61 -3.16
CA VAL A 2 -15.39 26.19 -2.89
C VAL A 2 -13.88 26.10 -2.85
N GLU A 3 -13.31 25.83 -1.67
CA GLU A 3 -11.88 25.59 -1.55
C GLU A 3 -11.51 24.35 -2.36
N LYS A 4 -10.58 24.51 -3.30
CA LYS A 4 -9.99 23.37 -4.00
C LYS A 4 -8.97 22.75 -3.05
N PHE A 5 -9.25 21.54 -2.59
CA PHE A 5 -8.31 20.79 -1.77
C PHE A 5 -7.15 20.30 -2.65
N SER A 6 -5.93 20.69 -2.30
CA SER A 6 -4.72 20.16 -2.91
C SER A 6 -4.21 18.99 -2.06
N PHE A 7 -4.22 17.80 -2.62
CA PHE A 7 -3.53 16.65 -2.05
C PHE A 7 -2.09 16.63 -2.56
N THR A 8 -1.13 16.45 -1.67
CA THR A 8 0.29 16.35 -2.00
C THR A 8 0.79 14.95 -1.64
N PRO A 9 1.73 14.37 -2.43
CA PRO A 9 2.38 13.11 -2.05
C PRO A 9 3.03 13.23 -0.67
N ASP A 10 2.72 12.30 0.24
CA ASP A 10 3.24 12.26 1.61
C ASP A 10 4.25 11.11 1.80
N VAL A 11 3.88 9.90 1.35
CA VAL A 11 4.73 8.73 1.49
C VAL A 11 4.47 7.74 0.35
N LYS A 12 5.52 7.06 -0.10
CA LYS A 12 5.41 5.89 -0.97
C LYS A 12 5.87 4.67 -0.20
N TYR A 13 4.98 3.69 -0.05
CA TYR A 13 5.35 2.40 0.51
C TYR A 13 5.79 1.45 -0.58
N ILE A 14 6.89 0.76 -0.31
CA ILE A 14 7.50 -0.20 -1.21
C ILE A 14 7.45 -1.57 -0.51
N PHE A 15 6.70 -2.49 -1.09
CA PHE A 15 6.54 -3.86 -0.63
C PHE A 15 7.28 -4.78 -1.59
N GLU A 16 8.37 -5.38 -1.10
CA GLU A 16 9.23 -6.26 -1.89
C GLU A 16 9.23 -7.66 -1.29
N PHE A 17 9.04 -8.67 -2.14
CA PHE A 17 9.17 -10.07 -1.76
C PHE A 17 9.53 -10.89 -3.00
N GLU A 18 10.66 -11.60 -2.91
CA GLU A 18 11.27 -12.32 -4.03
C GLU A 18 11.39 -11.43 -5.27
N GLU A 19 10.80 -11.82 -6.40
CA GLU A 19 10.86 -11.07 -7.66
C GLU A 19 9.72 -10.04 -7.81
N ALA A 20 8.79 -9.97 -6.85
CA ALA A 20 7.65 -9.07 -6.92
C ALA A 20 7.88 -7.77 -6.13
N VAL A 21 7.51 -6.65 -6.76
CA VAL A 21 7.48 -5.33 -6.15
C VAL A 21 6.07 -4.76 -6.28
N HIS A 22 5.51 -4.28 -5.18
CA HIS A 22 4.29 -3.50 -5.16
C HIS A 22 4.55 -2.14 -4.51
N GLU A 23 4.08 -1.09 -5.16
CA GLU A 23 4.28 0.28 -4.71
C GLU A 23 2.93 0.96 -4.56
N GLU A 24 2.74 1.69 -3.46
CA GLU A 24 1.54 2.47 -3.22
C GLU A 24 1.89 3.84 -2.65
N THR A 25 1.44 4.90 -3.33
CA THR A 25 1.66 6.28 -2.92
C THR A 25 0.45 6.79 -2.16
N PHE A 26 0.71 7.35 -0.99
CA PHE A 26 -0.25 7.99 -0.12
C PHE A 26 -0.06 9.49 -0.12
N TYR A 27 -1.17 10.20 0.01
CA TYR A 27 -1.25 11.64 -0.10
C TYR A 27 -1.81 12.23 1.19
N SER A 28 -1.42 13.46 1.51
CA SER A 28 -1.94 14.20 2.65
C SER A 28 -2.47 15.57 2.19
N ASN A 29 -3.15 16.26 3.10
CA ASN A 29 -3.61 17.64 2.89
C ASN A 29 -3.36 18.48 4.16
N GLU A 30 -3.68 19.77 4.10
CA GLU A 30 -3.46 20.70 5.22
C GLU A 30 -4.57 20.68 6.29
N LEU A 31 -5.72 20.05 6.00
CA LEU A 31 -6.91 20.11 6.84
C LEU A 31 -6.86 19.15 8.02
N ASP A 32 -6.20 18.01 7.83
CA ASP A 32 -6.10 16.97 8.84
C ASP A 32 -4.69 16.38 8.89
N ASP A 33 -4.48 15.53 9.89
CA ASP A 33 -3.22 14.82 10.07
C ASP A 33 -3.29 13.41 9.46
N GLN A 34 -4.06 13.19 8.39
CA GLN A 34 -4.29 11.85 7.81
C GLN A 34 -3.62 11.66 6.45
N ARG A 35 -3.42 10.38 6.11
CA ARG A 35 -2.98 9.91 4.79
C ARG A 35 -4.13 9.25 4.05
N TYR A 36 -4.12 9.42 2.73
CA TYR A 36 -5.15 8.95 1.84
C TYR A 36 -4.56 8.20 0.64
N VAL A 37 -5.21 7.11 0.25
CA VAL A 37 -5.09 6.60 -1.12
C VAL A 37 -5.99 7.46 -1.99
N LEU A 38 -5.48 7.88 -3.15
CA LEU A 38 -6.32 8.54 -4.15
C LEU A 38 -6.83 7.49 -5.13
N SER A 39 -8.15 7.30 -5.21
CA SER A 39 -8.72 6.59 -6.35
C SER A 39 -8.65 7.47 -7.57
N PHE A 40 -8.10 6.94 -8.67
CA PHE A 40 -8.22 7.59 -9.96
C PHE A 40 -9.63 7.36 -10.53
N GLU A 41 -10.53 8.29 -10.29
CA GLU A 41 -11.61 8.57 -11.24
C GLU A 41 -11.14 9.71 -12.16
N PRO A 42 -11.30 9.60 -13.49
CA PRO A 42 -10.90 10.67 -14.40
C PRO A 42 -11.51 12.01 -14.00
N GLY A 43 -10.68 12.92 -13.47
CA GLY A 43 -11.08 14.27 -13.07
C GLY A 43 -11.45 14.47 -11.59
N LEU A 44 -11.35 13.43 -10.74
CA LEU A 44 -11.64 13.56 -9.32
C LEU A 44 -10.68 12.72 -8.47
N TYR A 45 -9.78 13.39 -7.75
CA TYR A 45 -8.97 12.76 -6.70
C TYR A 45 -9.80 12.76 -5.42
N LEU A 46 -10.56 11.68 -5.21
CA LEU A 46 -11.25 11.47 -3.94
C LEU A 46 -10.34 10.70 -2.98
N PRO A 47 -10.21 11.15 -1.72
CA PRO A 47 -9.66 10.31 -0.67
C PRO A 47 -10.57 9.09 -0.48
N THR A 48 -10.03 7.88 -0.60
CA THR A 48 -10.82 6.67 -0.36
C THR A 48 -10.76 6.26 1.10
N ASP A 49 -9.56 5.98 1.61
CA ASP A 49 -9.35 5.38 2.92
C ASP A 49 -8.28 6.10 3.74
N GLN A 50 -8.49 6.16 5.05
CA GLN A 50 -7.52 6.71 6.00
C GLN A 50 -6.42 5.68 6.29
N PHE A 51 -5.17 6.03 5.96
CA PHE A 51 -4.02 5.14 6.07
C PHE A 51 -2.99 5.57 7.14
N GLY A 52 -3.47 6.19 8.21
CA GLY A 52 -2.63 6.62 9.33
C GLY A 52 -2.20 8.08 9.22
N LYS A 53 -1.26 8.48 10.09
CA LYS A 53 -0.93 9.89 10.32
C LYS A 53 0.06 10.44 9.29
N LYS A 54 -0.14 11.69 8.83
CA LYS A 54 0.78 12.36 7.88
C LYS A 54 2.22 12.47 8.42
N THR A 55 3.22 12.46 7.53
CA THR A 55 4.65 12.48 7.90
C THR A 55 5.18 13.85 8.36
N GLY A 56 4.40 14.93 8.22
CA GLY A 56 4.83 16.27 8.62
C GLY A 56 5.61 17.05 7.55
N ASN A 57 5.27 16.84 6.27
CA ASN A 57 5.60 17.69 5.10
C ASN A 57 6.90 17.39 4.33
N GLN A 58 7.53 16.23 4.52
CA GLN A 58 8.57 15.76 3.59
C GLN A 58 8.17 14.41 3.01
N TYR A 59 8.05 14.34 1.69
CA TYR A 59 7.82 13.10 0.98
C TYR A 59 8.89 12.08 1.36
N ASN A 60 8.46 10.90 1.78
CA ASN A 60 9.35 9.81 2.16
C ASN A 60 9.04 8.53 1.37
N GLU A 61 10.07 7.74 1.10
CA GLU A 61 9.92 6.37 0.63
C GLU A 61 10.20 5.43 1.79
N VAL A 62 9.25 4.54 2.06
CA VAL A 62 9.33 3.61 3.19
C VAL A 62 9.28 2.19 2.64
N HIS A 63 10.37 1.47 2.81
CA HIS A 63 10.42 0.05 2.53
C HIS A 63 9.75 -0.70 3.68
N ALA A 64 8.76 -1.52 3.34
CA ALA A 64 8.08 -2.36 4.30
C ALA A 64 8.97 -3.55 4.70
N GLU A 65 9.06 -3.83 5.99
CA GLU A 65 9.88 -4.93 6.51
C GLU A 65 9.07 -6.23 6.57
N ILE A 66 9.64 -7.35 6.12
CA ILE A 66 8.98 -8.66 6.25
C ILE A 66 9.15 -9.16 7.68
N VAL A 67 8.03 -9.36 8.38
CA VAL A 67 8.02 -9.86 9.77
C VAL A 67 7.32 -11.21 9.93
N GLY A 68 6.74 -11.74 8.85
CA GLY A 68 6.14 -13.07 8.84
C GLY A 68 5.81 -13.54 7.43
N VAL A 69 5.90 -14.85 7.23
CA VAL A 69 5.58 -15.54 5.96
C VAL A 69 4.87 -16.85 6.31
N SER A 70 3.74 -17.12 5.66
CA SER A 70 3.03 -18.40 5.82
C SER A 70 3.62 -19.50 4.95
N GLU A 71 3.17 -20.73 5.15
CA GLU A 71 3.38 -21.79 4.17
C GLU A 71 2.67 -21.47 2.85
N GLU A 72 3.18 -22.04 1.76
CA GLU A 72 2.62 -21.93 0.43
C GLU A 72 1.32 -22.75 0.30
N VAL A 73 0.30 -22.14 -0.29
CA VAL A 73 -0.97 -22.81 -0.59
C VAL A 73 -1.23 -22.76 -2.09
N VAL A 74 -1.54 -23.91 -2.69
CA VAL A 74 -1.90 -23.99 -4.11
C VAL A 74 -3.41 -23.86 -4.25
N VAL A 75 -3.87 -22.82 -4.95
CA VAL A 75 -5.29 -22.53 -5.21
C VAL A 75 -5.49 -22.35 -6.71
N GLU A 76 -6.33 -23.21 -7.31
CA GLU A 76 -6.70 -23.12 -8.74
C GLU A 76 -5.51 -23.09 -9.72
N GLY A 77 -4.33 -23.55 -9.28
CA GLY A 77 -3.10 -23.51 -10.05
C GLY A 77 -2.24 -22.27 -9.89
N GLU A 78 -2.60 -21.36 -8.98
CA GLU A 78 -1.70 -20.33 -8.44
C GLU A 78 -1.11 -20.84 -7.13
N THR A 79 0.17 -20.55 -6.88
CA THR A 79 0.76 -20.67 -5.53
C THR A 79 0.56 -19.34 -4.82
N VAL A 80 0.05 -19.37 -3.60
CA VAL A 80 -0.22 -18.20 -2.77
C VAL A 80 0.54 -18.32 -1.46
N THR A 81 1.30 -17.29 -1.12
CA THR A 81 2.03 -17.15 0.14
C THR A 81 1.56 -15.89 0.84
N GLN A 82 1.11 -16.02 2.09
CA GLN A 82 0.73 -14.85 2.88
C GLN A 82 1.98 -14.23 3.52
N ILE A 83 2.12 -12.92 3.39
CA ILE A 83 3.24 -12.14 3.94
C ILE A 83 2.68 -11.13 4.93
N ILE A 84 3.40 -10.93 6.03
CA ILE A 84 3.15 -9.86 6.99
C ILE A 84 4.28 -8.85 6.84
N PHE A 85 3.91 -7.67 6.35
CA PHE A 85 4.77 -6.51 6.28
C PHE A 85 4.62 -5.64 7.52
N TYR A 86 5.69 -4.98 7.93
CA TYR A 86 5.75 -3.97 8.97
C TYR A 86 6.14 -2.62 8.38
N LEU A 87 5.37 -1.59 8.70
CA LEU A 87 5.58 -0.21 8.29
C LEU A 87 6.17 0.55 9.49
N PRO A 88 7.48 0.83 9.50
CA PRO A 88 8.17 1.33 10.70
C PRO A 88 7.80 2.77 11.06
N ASP A 89 7.40 3.59 10.10
CA ASP A 89 7.06 5.00 10.30
C ASP A 89 5.74 5.20 11.05
N ILE A 90 4.83 4.21 10.97
CA ILE A 90 3.51 4.25 11.61
C ILE A 90 3.23 3.07 12.54
N ASP A 91 4.24 2.23 12.82
CA ASP A 91 4.13 1.03 13.66
C ASP A 91 2.90 0.15 13.29
N LYS A 92 2.73 -0.10 11.98
CA LYS A 92 1.56 -0.83 11.44
C LYS A 92 1.99 -2.12 10.76
N ARG A 93 1.20 -3.19 10.97
CA ARG A 93 1.36 -4.45 10.24
C ARG A 93 0.31 -4.57 9.14
N ILE A 94 0.72 -5.06 7.98
CA ILE A 94 -0.12 -5.24 6.80
C ILE A 94 0.05 -6.65 6.27
N TYR A 95 -1.07 -7.32 6.03
CA TYR A 95 -1.08 -8.61 5.35
C TYR A 95 -1.03 -8.39 3.85
N ALA A 96 -0.31 -9.23 3.13
CA ALA A 96 -0.30 -9.26 1.68
C ALA A 96 -0.30 -10.71 1.20
N ASN A 97 -0.77 -10.93 -0.01
CA ASN A 97 -0.66 -12.22 -0.68
C ASN A 97 0.34 -12.10 -1.82
N TYR A 98 1.45 -12.82 -1.71
CA TYR A 98 2.30 -13.10 -2.84
C TYR A 98 1.70 -14.23 -3.66
N ARG A 99 1.60 -14.04 -4.97
CA ARG A 99 1.01 -15.00 -5.89
C ARG A 99 1.98 -15.32 -7.01
N VAL A 100 2.13 -16.60 -7.30
CA VAL A 100 2.82 -17.12 -8.47
C VAL A 100 1.78 -17.79 -9.38
N SER A 101 1.56 -17.21 -10.55
CA SER A 101 0.58 -17.70 -11.52
C SER A 101 1.17 -18.73 -12.49
N ARG A 102 0.29 -19.46 -13.21
CA ARG A 102 0.69 -20.40 -14.28
C ARG A 102 1.38 -19.64 -15.41
N GLY A 103 2.71 -19.67 -15.40
CA GLY A 103 3.56 -18.88 -16.30
C GLY A 103 4.74 -18.22 -15.59
N GLY A 104 4.79 -18.30 -14.26
CA GLY A 104 5.87 -17.73 -13.46
C GLY A 104 5.70 -16.25 -13.14
N PHE A 105 4.58 -15.62 -13.52
CA PHE A 105 4.33 -14.24 -13.14
C PHE A 105 4.03 -14.16 -11.64
N THR A 106 4.78 -13.30 -10.97
CA THR A 106 4.71 -13.05 -9.53
C THR A 106 4.01 -11.71 -9.27
N SER A 107 3.28 -11.62 -8.15
CA SER A 107 2.65 -10.35 -7.74
C SER A 107 2.40 -10.31 -6.24
N ILE A 108 2.51 -9.13 -5.64
CA ILE A 108 2.06 -8.86 -4.28
C ILE A 108 0.69 -8.19 -4.36
N ARG A 109 -0.28 -8.71 -3.60
CA ARG A 109 -1.64 -8.15 -3.51
C ARG A 109 -1.98 -7.84 -2.06
N LEU A 110 -2.16 -6.56 -1.77
CA LEU A 110 -2.72 -6.11 -0.50
C LEU A 110 -4.23 -6.44 -0.45
N PRO A 111 -4.78 -6.85 0.70
CA PRO A 111 -6.21 -6.92 0.90
C PRO A 111 -6.74 -5.49 0.79
N ARG A 112 -7.45 -5.18 -0.29
CA ARG A 112 -8.20 -3.92 -0.35
C ARG A 112 -9.15 -3.93 0.86
N GLN A 113 -8.99 -2.99 1.78
CA GLN A 113 -9.99 -2.76 2.81
C GLN A 113 -11.25 -2.30 2.04
N LEU A 114 -12.29 -3.13 2.06
CA LEU A 114 -13.61 -2.78 1.56
C LEU A 114 -14.33 -1.90 2.57
#